data_AF-A0A8H7M1A7-F1
#
_entry.id   AF-A0A8H7M1A7-F1
#
_cell.length_a   1.000
_cell.length_b   1.000
_cell.length_c   1.000
_cell.angle_alpha   90.00
_cell.angle_beta   90.00
_cell.angle_gamma   90.00
#
_symmetry.space_group_name_H-M   'P 1'
#
loop_
_entity.id
_entity.type
_entity.pdbx_description
1 polymer ?
#
loop_
_entity_poly.entity_id
_entity_poly.type
_entity_poly.pdbx_seq_one_letter_code
_entity_poly.pdbx_strand_id
1 'polypeptide(L)'
;MRGRNADNDTVQTQTQFTPTRTIINSRAGPVDLVITFLSALDVYADIAGSGFSYITGKSGRLLLLVLGWITSDTGDPAVWSTDANGSILIHQISLQNPRPYSEAQQRAQWGTVYLAANRTSGTTWQTGVEINVRSTFIKSGTLTNTLDTDFRGVGDRWPTMAIAQDLGDIATQAQVVTFALGHSRDPAVKYFSEAGEQARSLYFRSKFSSEVDAVRYAVYDYDNARAASTEFDNRIQNDAARYSPDYASVVALATRQAFASIEITLNGTGPAADLQDIKLFTKDAAVNDIGIAVRDGVFSSVDSLYSIMPMLIYTNPNLGNYALASFFEYPETRAQSYAPTTSVYVTRERTMRAAATANMIIMTYAFMRYTGDAKLAAKHYYTLKAWADYLVKNALVHSDQLTGDWFMTTGVSNQTNLALKGLIALKSMVEIQDAVGMSNESSTYEVRWMKKVNAGGRAERGWAECGKVWTGTMDGAEQVGDEVQIRVEQRAAAAAAWARTQWATGTKSFGVPFNEQYSITSIPWQYFTLAAMITGDTSLLNSAPFAPIKNFASKAQNKIYGLADVYDTIAGVASPGYGLRGNVGGSYALLALG
;
A
#
# COMPACT_ATOMS: atom_id res chain seq x y z
N MET A 1 -19.79 18.11 -26.43
CA MET A 1 -19.88 19.44 -27.07
C MET A 1 -21.15 20.15 -26.58
N ARG A 2 -21.01 21.46 -26.33
CA ARG A 2 -21.95 22.51 -25.91
C ARG A 2 -23.47 22.23 -26.04
N GLY A 3 -24.19 22.36 -24.92
CA GLY A 3 -25.61 22.71 -24.82
C GLY A 3 -25.76 23.79 -23.73
N ARG A 4 -26.24 24.98 -24.11
CA ARG A 4 -26.15 26.25 -23.38
C ARG A 4 -27.15 26.40 -22.23
N ASN A 5 -26.71 27.20 -21.24
CA ASN A 5 -27.41 27.87 -20.14
C ASN A 5 -27.46 27.16 -18.78
N ALA A 6 -26.27 26.93 -18.22
CA ALA A 6 -26.01 27.32 -16.84
C ALA A 6 -24.66 28.06 -16.83
N ASP A 7 -24.65 29.37 -16.58
CA ASP A 7 -23.43 30.18 -16.40
C ASP A 7 -22.70 29.87 -15.08
N ASN A 8 -22.78 28.62 -14.60
CA ASN A 8 -22.16 28.16 -13.36
C ASN A 8 -21.13 27.08 -13.68
N ASP A 9 -20.06 27.46 -14.38
CA ASP A 9 -18.86 26.63 -14.39
C ASP A 9 -18.41 26.43 -12.94
N THR A 10 -18.27 25.16 -12.53
CA THR A 10 -17.72 24.85 -11.21
C THR A 10 -16.21 25.06 -11.27
N VAL A 11 -15.72 26.06 -10.56
CA VAL A 11 -14.30 26.39 -10.51
C VAL A 11 -13.70 25.79 -9.25
N GLN A 12 -12.82 24.80 -9.40
CA GLN A 12 -12.02 24.29 -8.28
C GLN A 12 -11.08 25.40 -7.79
N THR A 13 -11.19 25.79 -6.53
CA THR A 13 -10.40 26.86 -5.91
C THR A 13 -9.21 26.31 -5.13
N GLN A 14 -9.35 25.13 -4.53
CA GLN A 14 -8.29 24.50 -3.75
C GLN A 14 -8.45 22.98 -3.69
N THR A 15 -7.33 22.26 -3.68
CA THR A 15 -7.28 20.85 -3.30
C THR A 15 -6.32 20.69 -2.14
N GLN A 16 -6.76 19.99 -1.09
CA GLN A 16 -5.94 19.60 0.03
C GLN A 16 -5.88 18.08 0.11
N PHE A 17 -4.67 17.54 0.27
CA PHE A 17 -4.42 16.14 0.53
C PHE A 17 -3.98 15.95 1.97
N THR A 18 -4.59 15.00 2.65
CA THR A 18 -4.12 14.44 3.90
C THR A 18 -3.90 12.93 3.72
N PRO A 19 -3.25 12.24 4.67
CA PRO A 19 -3.06 10.79 4.59
C PRO A 19 -4.35 10.02 4.25
N THR A 20 -5.49 10.42 4.80
CA THR A 20 -6.80 9.74 4.61
C THR A 20 -7.81 10.50 3.76
N ARG A 21 -7.61 11.80 3.49
CA ARG A 21 -8.62 12.66 2.84
C ARG A 21 -8.11 13.38 1.59
N THR A 22 -9.04 13.63 0.68
CA THR A 22 -8.91 14.64 -0.37
C THR A 22 -10.07 15.61 -0.24
N ILE A 23 -9.75 16.87 0.01
CA ILE A 23 -10.73 17.93 0.21
C ILE A 23 -10.61 18.86 -1.00
N ILE A 24 -11.70 18.99 -1.74
CA ILE A 24 -11.81 19.85 -2.91
C ILE A 24 -12.77 20.99 -2.55
N ASN A 25 -12.24 22.21 -2.53
CA ASN A 25 -13.04 23.42 -2.44
C ASN A 25 -13.30 23.92 -3.87
N SER A 26 -14.56 24.20 -4.17
CA SER A 26 -14.98 24.69 -5.48
C SER A 26 -16.04 25.78 -5.33
N ARG A 27 -16.10 26.69 -6.30
CA ARG A 27 -17.20 27.62 -6.48
C ARG A 27 -18.13 27.08 -7.57
N ALA A 28 -19.32 26.62 -7.18
CA ALA A 28 -20.36 26.15 -8.10
C ALA A 28 -21.44 27.23 -8.22
N GLY A 29 -21.20 28.20 -9.09
CA GLY A 29 -22.09 29.36 -9.22
C GLY A 29 -22.12 30.24 -7.96
N PRO A 30 -23.28 30.47 -7.33
CA PRO A 30 -23.35 31.23 -6.09
C PRO A 30 -22.95 30.44 -4.84
N VAL A 31 -22.70 29.13 -4.95
CA VAL A 31 -22.47 28.23 -3.81
C VAL A 31 -21.00 27.86 -3.69
N ASP A 32 -20.46 27.95 -2.48
CA ASP A 32 -19.19 27.32 -2.13
C ASP A 32 -19.45 25.84 -1.79
N LEU A 33 -18.89 24.97 -2.62
CA LEU A 33 -19.02 23.54 -2.51
C LEU A 33 -17.71 22.95 -1.97
N VAL A 34 -17.81 22.25 -0.85
CA VAL A 34 -16.70 21.46 -0.30
C VAL A 34 -17.02 19.99 -0.46
N ILE A 35 -16.22 19.28 -1.26
CA ILE A 35 -16.30 17.82 -1.40
C ILE A 35 -15.13 17.21 -0.65
N THR A 36 -15.40 16.29 0.26
CA THR A 36 -14.36 15.50 0.93
C THR A 36 -14.51 14.03 0.59
N PHE A 37 -13.46 13.47 -0.01
CA PHE A 37 -13.26 12.03 -0.14
C PHE A 37 -12.47 11.56 1.06
N LEU A 38 -13.00 10.57 1.78
CA LEU A 38 -12.37 9.99 2.96
C LEU A 38 -12.22 8.48 2.77
N SER A 39 -10.99 7.99 2.78
CA SER A 39 -10.73 6.56 2.95
C SER A 39 -10.47 6.34 4.43
N ALA A 40 -11.45 5.76 5.13
CA ALA A 40 -11.33 5.54 6.56
C ALA A 40 -10.26 4.49 6.84
N LEU A 41 -9.13 4.96 7.39
CA LEU A 41 -8.02 4.12 7.82
C LEU A 41 -7.95 4.20 9.33
N ASP A 42 -8.47 3.18 10.00
CA ASP A 42 -8.22 2.98 11.42
C ASP A 42 -7.25 1.80 11.58
N VAL A 43 -6.00 2.12 11.89
CA VAL A 43 -4.93 1.13 12.06
C VAL A 43 -4.88 0.55 13.47
N TYR A 44 -5.68 1.11 14.40
CA TYR A 44 -5.76 0.68 15.82
C TYR A 44 -7.04 -0.08 16.14
N ALA A 45 -8.11 0.17 15.40
CA ALA A 45 -9.32 -0.63 15.48
C ALA A 45 -9.29 -1.81 14.49
N ASP A 46 -10.08 -2.83 14.82
CA ASP A 46 -10.38 -4.00 13.99
C ASP A 46 -11.11 -3.67 12.66
N ILE A 47 -11.15 -2.39 12.24
CA ILE A 47 -11.88 -1.91 11.05
C ILE A 47 -10.91 -1.49 9.94
N ALA A 48 -9.59 -1.63 10.12
CA ALA A 48 -8.62 -1.55 9.03
C ALA A 48 -9.09 -2.42 7.84
N GLY A 49 -9.55 -1.78 6.76
CA GLY A 49 -10.00 -2.48 5.55
C GLY A 49 -11.50 -2.79 5.47
N SER A 50 -12.38 -1.94 6.00
CA SER A 50 -13.85 -2.08 5.80
C SER A 50 -14.30 -2.15 4.33
N GLY A 51 -13.42 -1.84 3.36
CA GLY A 51 -13.76 -1.82 1.94
C GLY A 51 -14.64 -0.63 1.55
N PHE A 52 -14.95 0.27 2.48
CA PHE A 52 -15.80 1.45 2.27
C PHE A 52 -15.00 2.75 2.38
N SER A 53 -15.31 3.69 1.49
CA SER A 53 -14.87 5.08 1.51
C SER A 53 -16.10 5.99 1.58
N TYR A 54 -15.89 7.19 2.12
CA TYR A 54 -16.94 8.19 2.25
C TYR A 54 -16.73 9.33 1.27
N ILE A 55 -17.84 9.83 0.74
CA ILE A 55 -17.89 11.07 -0.03
C ILE A 55 -18.85 11.98 0.70
N THR A 56 -18.38 13.16 1.10
CA THR A 56 -19.24 14.16 1.74
C THR A 56 -19.26 15.44 0.94
N GLY A 57 -20.41 16.09 0.96
CA GLY A 57 -20.60 17.39 0.35
C GLY A 57 -21.25 18.35 1.33
N LYS A 58 -20.83 19.60 1.27
CA LYS A 58 -21.42 20.70 2.04
C LYS A 58 -22.09 21.68 1.08
N SER A 59 -23.33 22.01 1.38
CA SER A 59 -24.19 22.97 0.66
C SER A 59 -24.78 22.47 -0.67
N GLY A 60 -25.99 22.94 -0.96
CA GLY A 60 -26.67 22.73 -2.25
C GLY A 60 -27.31 21.36 -2.44
N ARG A 61 -27.73 21.10 -3.68
CA ARG A 61 -28.27 19.81 -4.12
C ARG A 61 -27.16 18.96 -4.69
N LEU A 62 -26.99 17.76 -4.17
CA LEU A 62 -25.86 16.91 -4.51
C LEU A 62 -26.35 15.59 -5.09
N LEU A 63 -25.74 15.22 -6.21
CA LEU A 63 -25.93 13.94 -6.88
C LEU A 63 -24.62 13.16 -6.81
N LEU A 64 -24.65 11.95 -6.25
CA LEU A 64 -23.59 10.97 -6.43
C LEU A 64 -24.09 9.86 -7.35
N LEU A 65 -23.27 9.52 -8.34
CA LEU A 65 -23.54 8.48 -9.33
C LEU A 65 -22.35 7.53 -9.43
N VAL A 66 -22.64 6.23 -9.52
CA VAL A 66 -21.66 5.17 -9.76
C VAL A 66 -21.99 4.51 -11.10
N LEU A 67 -20.97 4.34 -11.95
CA LEU A 67 -21.10 3.87 -13.32
C LEU A 67 -20.23 2.64 -13.54
N GLY A 68 -20.78 1.45 -13.75
CA GLY A 68 -20.06 0.34 -14.41
C GLY A 68 -18.68 -0.09 -13.84
N TRP A 69 -18.27 0.34 -12.65
CA TRP A 69 -16.91 0.15 -12.13
C TRP A 69 -16.60 -1.29 -11.66
N ILE A 70 -17.51 -2.22 -11.88
CA ILE A 70 -17.38 -3.63 -11.50
C ILE A 70 -16.46 -4.47 -12.41
N THR A 71 -16.24 -4.09 -13.68
CA THR A 71 -15.31 -4.78 -14.60
C THR A 71 -14.74 -3.90 -15.72
N SER A 72 -13.52 -4.21 -16.18
CA SER A 72 -12.92 -3.60 -17.39
C SER A 72 -13.46 -4.22 -18.68
N ASP A 73 -14.05 -5.42 -18.60
CA ASP A 73 -14.69 -6.11 -19.72
C ASP A 73 -16.11 -5.56 -19.87
N THR A 74 -16.26 -4.44 -20.57
CA THR A 74 -17.54 -3.73 -20.66
C THR A 74 -18.66 -4.51 -21.37
N GLY A 75 -18.33 -5.60 -22.07
CA GLY A 75 -19.31 -6.52 -22.64
C GLY A 75 -20.03 -7.40 -21.61
N ASP A 76 -19.46 -7.57 -20.40
CA ASP A 76 -20.04 -8.46 -19.40
C ASP A 76 -21.33 -7.88 -18.81
N PRO A 77 -22.40 -8.68 -18.68
CA PRO A 77 -23.65 -8.25 -18.10
C PRO A 77 -23.52 -8.00 -16.59
N ALA A 78 -24.12 -6.89 -16.15
CA ALA A 78 -24.25 -6.51 -14.75
C ALA A 78 -25.69 -6.73 -14.26
N VAL A 79 -25.81 -7.12 -13.00
CA VAL A 79 -27.09 -7.16 -12.27
C VAL A 79 -27.03 -6.18 -11.11
N TRP A 80 -28.16 -5.56 -10.77
CA TRP A 80 -28.24 -4.59 -9.68
C TRP A 80 -29.56 -4.67 -8.93
N SER A 81 -29.58 -4.12 -7.72
CA SER A 81 -30.79 -3.97 -6.93
C SER A 81 -30.69 -2.77 -6.00
N THR A 82 -31.84 -2.36 -5.45
CA THR A 82 -31.95 -1.25 -4.51
C THR A 82 -32.75 -1.67 -3.29
N ASP A 83 -32.18 -1.52 -2.09
CA ASP A 83 -32.92 -1.54 -0.83
C ASP A 83 -33.31 -0.11 -0.45
N ALA A 84 -34.60 0.17 -0.58
CA ALA A 84 -35.22 1.45 -0.28
C ALA A 84 -36.27 1.36 0.85
N ASN A 85 -36.24 0.32 1.68
CA ASN A 85 -37.28 0.11 2.70
C ASN A 85 -36.91 0.62 4.11
N GLY A 86 -35.64 0.98 4.34
CA GLY A 86 -35.12 1.44 5.64
C GLY A 86 -34.79 2.92 5.71
N SER A 87 -34.14 3.33 6.80
CA SER A 87 -33.55 4.67 6.98
C SER A 87 -32.27 4.90 6.17
N ILE A 88 -31.67 3.83 5.66
CA ILE A 88 -30.52 3.86 4.75
C ILE A 88 -30.98 3.33 3.40
N LEU A 89 -30.66 4.08 2.34
CA LEU A 89 -30.81 3.64 0.96
C LEU A 89 -29.54 2.91 0.54
N ILE A 90 -29.67 1.74 -0.07
CA ILE A 90 -28.53 0.95 -0.54
C ILE A 90 -28.77 0.54 -2.00
N HIS A 91 -27.87 0.95 -2.88
CA HIS A 91 -27.73 0.37 -4.21
C HIS A 91 -26.60 -0.66 -4.21
N GLN A 92 -26.80 -1.75 -4.93
CA GLN A 92 -25.76 -2.77 -5.15
C GLN A 92 -25.72 -3.19 -6.61
N ILE A 93 -24.51 -3.40 -7.13
CA ILE A 93 -24.27 -3.89 -8.50
C ILE A 93 -23.12 -4.89 -8.50
N SER A 94 -23.26 -5.96 -9.28
CA SER A 94 -22.26 -7.00 -9.48
C SER A 94 -22.33 -7.55 -10.90
N LEU A 95 -21.33 -8.33 -11.30
CA LEU A 95 -21.39 -9.09 -12.54
C LEU A 95 -22.46 -10.18 -12.44
N GLN A 96 -23.24 -10.39 -13.49
CA GLN A 96 -24.19 -11.50 -13.57
C GLN A 96 -23.46 -12.85 -13.48
N ASN A 97 -22.28 -12.93 -14.10
CA ASN A 97 -21.43 -14.12 -14.11
C ASN A 97 -20.06 -13.78 -13.48
N PRO A 98 -19.96 -13.73 -12.14
CA PRO A 98 -18.71 -13.41 -11.47
C PRO A 98 -17.67 -14.52 -11.68
N ARG A 99 -16.41 -14.13 -11.79
CA ARG A 99 -15.25 -15.00 -12.01
C ARG A 99 -14.25 -14.82 -10.86
N PRO A 100 -14.42 -15.53 -9.72
CA PRO A 100 -13.54 -15.42 -8.56
C PRO A 100 -12.06 -15.62 -8.92
N TYR A 101 -11.19 -14.84 -8.28
CA TYR A 101 -9.73 -14.88 -8.45
C TYR A 101 -9.22 -14.52 -9.86
N SER A 102 -10.06 -13.89 -10.69
CA SER A 102 -9.67 -13.41 -12.01
C SER A 102 -9.77 -11.90 -12.11
N GLU A 103 -8.92 -11.30 -12.95
CA GLU A 103 -8.84 -9.86 -13.14
C GLU A 103 -8.90 -9.52 -14.64
N ALA A 104 -9.51 -8.38 -14.97
CA ALA A 104 -9.38 -7.75 -16.28
C ALA A 104 -8.78 -6.35 -16.09
N GLN A 105 -7.61 -6.12 -16.68
CA GLN A 105 -6.81 -4.91 -16.47
C GLN A 105 -6.60 -4.59 -14.96
N GLN A 106 -6.19 -5.58 -14.15
CA GLN A 106 -5.97 -5.44 -12.70
C GLN A 106 -7.25 -5.12 -11.88
N ARG A 107 -8.45 -5.28 -12.45
CA ARG A 107 -9.72 -5.18 -11.73
C ARG A 107 -10.35 -6.56 -11.55
N ALA A 108 -10.66 -6.89 -10.30
CA ALA A 108 -11.35 -8.11 -9.94
C ALA A 108 -12.64 -8.30 -10.76
N GLN A 109 -12.85 -9.51 -11.27
CA GLN A 109 -14.04 -9.92 -12.01
C GLN A 109 -15.11 -10.53 -11.10
N TRP A 110 -15.15 -10.13 -9.83
CA TRP A 110 -16.17 -10.57 -8.87
C TRP A 110 -16.29 -9.58 -7.70
N GLY A 111 -17.32 -9.81 -6.89
CA GLY A 111 -17.69 -8.94 -5.78
C GLY A 111 -18.79 -7.96 -6.15
N THR A 112 -19.20 -7.18 -5.15
CA THR A 112 -20.35 -6.30 -5.23
C THR A 112 -19.91 -4.88 -4.87
N VAL A 113 -20.28 -3.91 -5.70
CA VAL A 113 -20.13 -2.49 -5.40
C VAL A 113 -21.40 -1.99 -4.74
N TYR A 114 -21.25 -1.29 -3.62
CA TYR A 114 -22.34 -0.72 -2.86
C TYR A 114 -22.25 0.80 -2.85
N LEU A 115 -23.37 1.47 -3.09
CA LEU A 115 -23.54 2.90 -2.87
C LEU A 115 -24.68 3.10 -1.87
N ALA A 116 -24.39 3.74 -0.75
CA ALA A 116 -25.37 3.92 0.31
C ALA A 116 -25.34 5.33 0.92
N ALA A 117 -26.48 5.76 1.46
CA ALA A 117 -26.60 7.01 2.21
C ALA A 117 -27.81 6.97 3.16
N ASN A 118 -27.76 7.78 4.21
CA ASN A 118 -28.95 8.05 5.04
C ASN A 118 -30.05 8.67 4.20
N ARG A 119 -31.30 8.29 4.46
CA ARG A 119 -32.46 8.88 3.81
C ARG A 119 -32.98 10.04 4.64
N THR A 120 -33.05 11.18 3.98
CA THR A 120 -33.71 12.40 4.45
C THR A 120 -34.96 12.65 3.62
N SER A 121 -35.78 13.63 4.01
CA SER A 121 -36.93 14.08 3.22
C SER A 121 -36.53 14.58 1.82
N GLY A 122 -35.31 15.10 1.66
CA GLY A 122 -34.73 15.54 0.39
C GLY A 122 -34.01 14.43 -0.40
N THR A 123 -34.06 13.17 0.05
CA THR A 123 -33.39 12.05 -0.63
C THR A 123 -34.25 11.50 -1.77
N THR A 124 -33.69 11.50 -2.97
CA THR A 124 -34.27 10.82 -4.14
C THR A 124 -33.23 9.90 -4.78
N TRP A 125 -33.66 8.88 -5.51
CA TRP A 125 -32.76 7.88 -6.10
C TRP A 125 -33.24 7.41 -7.46
N GLN A 126 -32.36 6.81 -8.23
CA GLN A 126 -32.71 6.19 -9.50
C GLN A 126 -31.62 5.21 -9.93
N THR A 127 -32.03 4.08 -10.51
CA THR A 127 -31.15 3.29 -11.37
C THR A 127 -31.59 3.41 -12.82
N GLY A 128 -30.65 3.32 -13.77
CA GLY A 128 -30.96 3.44 -15.19
C GLY A 128 -29.76 3.84 -16.05
N VAL A 129 -30.05 4.30 -17.27
CA VAL A 129 -29.05 4.80 -18.22
C VAL A 129 -28.47 6.14 -17.76
N GLU A 130 -27.14 6.29 -17.77
CA GLU A 130 -26.43 7.44 -17.18
C GLU A 130 -26.91 8.79 -17.71
N ILE A 131 -27.15 8.88 -19.03
CA ILE A 131 -27.57 10.13 -19.67
C ILE A 131 -28.96 10.55 -19.21
N ASN A 132 -29.87 9.58 -19.04
CA ASN A 132 -31.23 9.83 -18.60
C ASN A 132 -31.24 10.26 -17.14
N VAL A 133 -30.58 9.50 -16.26
CA VAL A 133 -30.46 9.80 -14.82
C VAL A 133 -29.85 11.18 -14.60
N ARG A 134 -28.73 11.49 -15.27
CA ARG A 134 -28.09 12.81 -15.18
C ARG A 134 -28.99 13.93 -15.70
N SER A 135 -29.65 13.72 -16.84
CA SER A 135 -30.54 14.74 -17.42
C SER A 135 -31.75 15.04 -16.53
N THR A 136 -32.30 14.04 -15.85
CA THR A 136 -33.38 14.18 -14.88
C THR A 136 -32.95 15.10 -13.74
N PHE A 137 -31.79 14.83 -13.14
CA PHE A 137 -31.27 15.65 -12.05
C PHE A 137 -30.96 17.09 -12.49
N ILE A 138 -30.33 17.29 -13.65
CA ILE A 138 -30.04 18.63 -14.18
C ILE A 138 -31.33 19.44 -14.39
N LYS A 139 -32.41 18.81 -14.87
CA LYS A 139 -33.67 19.50 -15.16
C LYS A 139 -34.51 19.80 -13.92
N SER A 140 -34.52 18.90 -12.94
CA SER A 140 -35.48 18.95 -11.83
C SER A 140 -34.84 19.15 -10.45
N GLY A 141 -33.53 18.95 -10.32
CA GLY A 141 -32.84 18.89 -9.03
C GLY A 141 -33.15 17.64 -8.21
N THR A 142 -33.94 16.70 -8.74
CA THR A 142 -34.35 15.46 -8.06
C THR A 142 -34.27 14.26 -9.01
N LEU A 143 -34.43 13.06 -8.45
CA LEU A 143 -34.53 11.80 -9.18
C LEU A 143 -35.95 11.21 -9.05
N THR A 144 -36.27 10.21 -9.88
CA THR A 144 -37.65 9.69 -10.01
C THR A 144 -38.04 8.60 -9.01
N ASN A 145 -37.12 8.14 -8.15
CA ASN A 145 -37.32 7.01 -7.23
C ASN A 145 -37.72 5.72 -7.95
N THR A 146 -37.04 5.44 -9.07
CA THR A 146 -37.32 4.28 -9.92
C THR A 146 -36.15 3.30 -9.97
N LEU A 147 -36.51 2.02 -10.00
CA LEU A 147 -35.61 0.91 -10.25
C LEU A 147 -35.70 0.52 -11.72
N ASP A 148 -34.60 0.63 -12.44
CA ASP A 148 -34.39 -0.06 -13.70
C ASP A 148 -34.21 -1.57 -13.43
N THR A 149 -34.89 -2.40 -14.21
CA THR A 149 -34.86 -3.87 -14.13
C THR A 149 -34.31 -4.52 -15.40
N ASP A 150 -33.94 -3.72 -16.41
CA ASP A 150 -33.35 -4.16 -17.67
C ASP A 150 -31.82 -4.36 -17.51
N PHE A 151 -31.43 -5.49 -16.92
CA PHE A 151 -30.02 -5.88 -16.73
C PHE A 151 -29.29 -6.06 -18.06
N ARG A 152 -28.06 -5.55 -18.14
CA ARG A 152 -27.30 -5.43 -19.40
C ARG A 152 -25.80 -5.31 -19.20
N GLY A 153 -25.06 -5.38 -20.31
CA GLY A 153 -23.61 -5.17 -20.36
C GLY A 153 -23.19 -3.86 -19.71
N VAL A 154 -22.06 -3.83 -19.01
CA VAL A 154 -21.53 -2.61 -18.37
C VAL A 154 -21.34 -1.45 -19.38
N GLY A 155 -21.00 -1.77 -20.62
CA GLY A 155 -20.84 -0.83 -21.73
C GLY A 155 -22.11 -0.55 -22.52
N ASP A 156 -23.19 -1.31 -22.32
CA ASP A 156 -24.49 -1.07 -22.95
C ASP A 156 -25.33 -0.13 -22.08
N ARG A 157 -25.67 1.05 -22.61
CA ARG A 157 -26.54 2.04 -21.94
C ARG A 157 -26.22 2.16 -20.44
N TRP A 158 -24.96 2.54 -20.18
CA TRP A 158 -24.23 2.39 -18.91
C TRP A 158 -25.13 2.31 -17.66
N PRO A 159 -25.19 1.14 -16.99
CA PRO A 159 -26.00 0.99 -15.79
C PRO A 159 -25.46 1.89 -14.68
N THR A 160 -26.32 2.78 -14.21
CA THR A 160 -26.01 3.82 -13.25
C THR A 160 -26.82 3.61 -11.98
N MET A 161 -26.17 3.75 -10.83
CA MET A 161 -26.82 3.85 -9.53
C MET A 161 -26.63 5.25 -9.01
N ALA A 162 -27.73 5.94 -8.70
CA ALA A 162 -27.69 7.33 -8.28
C ALA A 162 -28.48 7.57 -7.00
N ILE A 163 -27.90 8.40 -6.14
CA ILE A 163 -28.53 8.99 -4.96
C ILE A 163 -28.37 10.50 -5.04
N ALA A 164 -29.47 11.22 -4.94
CA ALA A 164 -29.51 12.66 -4.85
C ALA A 164 -30.03 13.09 -3.47
N GLN A 165 -29.40 14.10 -2.87
CA GLN A 165 -29.85 14.71 -1.63
C GLN A 165 -29.96 16.23 -1.78
N ASP A 166 -31.13 16.75 -1.43
CA ASP A 166 -31.35 18.18 -1.25
C ASP A 166 -31.03 18.57 0.19
N LEU A 167 -30.00 19.40 0.38
CA LEU A 167 -29.62 19.94 1.68
C LEU A 167 -30.43 21.17 2.10
N GLY A 168 -31.37 21.61 1.24
CA GLY A 168 -32.16 22.82 1.43
C GLY A 168 -31.36 24.09 1.15
N ASP A 169 -31.94 25.23 1.52
CA ASP A 169 -31.29 26.53 1.42
C ASP A 169 -30.06 26.60 2.35
N ILE A 170 -29.09 27.44 1.98
CA ILE A 170 -27.87 27.64 2.78
C ILE A 170 -28.27 28.29 4.11
N ALA A 171 -28.41 27.48 5.15
CA ALA A 171 -28.63 27.93 6.51
C ALA A 171 -27.32 28.46 7.14
N THR A 172 -27.43 29.17 8.26
CA THR A 172 -26.28 29.61 9.07
C THR A 172 -25.38 28.46 9.54
N GLN A 173 -25.89 27.22 9.58
CA GLN A 173 -25.13 26.00 9.79
C GLN A 173 -25.18 25.12 8.53
N ALA A 174 -24.00 24.81 7.97
CA ALA A 174 -23.90 23.97 6.78
C ALA A 174 -24.34 22.53 7.08
N GLN A 175 -25.33 22.05 6.35
CA GLN A 175 -25.71 20.64 6.32
C GLN A 175 -24.64 19.83 5.55
N VAL A 176 -24.42 18.59 5.98
CA VAL A 176 -23.46 17.66 5.36
C VAL A 176 -24.22 16.43 4.88
N VAL A 177 -24.11 16.11 3.59
CA VAL A 177 -24.46 14.77 3.11
C VAL A 177 -23.26 13.86 3.20
N THR A 178 -23.50 12.60 3.58
CA THR A 178 -22.52 11.53 3.53
C THR A 178 -23.04 10.39 2.65
N PHE A 179 -22.23 10.01 1.67
CA PHE A 179 -22.37 8.78 0.91
C PHE A 179 -21.27 7.80 1.31
N ALA A 180 -21.62 6.53 1.46
CA ALA A 180 -20.68 5.42 1.58
C ALA A 180 -20.61 4.68 0.24
N LEU A 181 -19.39 4.46 -0.25
CA LEU A 181 -19.08 3.70 -1.45
C LEU A 181 -18.10 2.60 -1.09
N GLY A 182 -18.40 1.35 -1.43
CA GLY A 182 -17.47 0.26 -1.16
C GLY A 182 -17.56 -0.88 -2.15
N HIS A 183 -16.55 -1.73 -2.11
CA HIS A 183 -16.48 -2.98 -2.88
C HIS A 183 -16.15 -4.11 -1.91
N SER A 184 -16.98 -5.15 -1.92
CA SER A 184 -16.76 -6.34 -1.11
C SER A 184 -16.66 -7.58 -1.99
N ARG A 185 -15.79 -8.50 -1.58
CA ARG A 185 -15.52 -9.77 -2.24
C ARG A 185 -15.55 -10.87 -1.20
N ASP A 186 -16.21 -11.96 -1.54
CA ASP A 186 -16.17 -13.19 -0.76
C ASP A 186 -16.39 -14.39 -1.68
N PRO A 187 -15.46 -15.36 -1.72
CA PRO A 187 -14.11 -15.29 -1.12
C PRO A 187 -13.25 -14.19 -1.79
N ALA A 188 -12.27 -13.66 -1.05
CA ALA A 188 -11.38 -12.60 -1.52
C ALA A 188 -10.04 -13.13 -2.02
N VAL A 189 -9.44 -14.09 -1.30
CA VAL A 189 -8.12 -14.65 -1.65
C VAL A 189 -8.20 -16.17 -1.70
N LYS A 190 -7.63 -16.75 -2.75
CA LYS A 190 -7.36 -18.20 -2.82
C LYS A 190 -5.97 -18.45 -2.27
N TYR A 191 -5.88 -19.14 -1.15
CA TYR A 191 -4.62 -19.41 -0.47
C TYR A 191 -4.41 -20.91 -0.32
N PHE A 192 -3.14 -21.34 -0.28
CA PHE A 192 -2.80 -22.74 -0.02
C PHE A 192 -2.04 -22.81 1.29
N SER A 193 -2.47 -23.73 2.15
CA SER A 193 -1.83 -24.07 3.42
C SER A 193 -1.48 -25.56 3.46
N GLU A 194 -0.86 -26.03 4.54
CA GLU A 194 -0.69 -27.48 4.77
C GLU A 194 -2.03 -28.23 4.81
N ALA A 195 -3.13 -27.57 5.18
CA ALA A 195 -4.47 -28.15 5.19
C ALA A 195 -5.13 -28.19 3.79
N GLY A 196 -4.46 -27.67 2.76
CA GLY A 196 -4.97 -27.58 1.39
C GLY A 196 -5.40 -26.17 0.99
N GLU A 197 -6.21 -26.10 -0.07
CA GLU A 197 -6.76 -24.86 -0.61
C GLU A 197 -7.76 -24.23 0.37
N GLN A 198 -7.68 -22.90 0.52
CA GLN A 198 -8.52 -22.09 1.38
C GLN A 198 -9.14 -20.94 0.59
N ALA A 199 -10.46 -20.82 0.66
CA ALA A 199 -11.21 -19.67 0.17
C ALA A 199 -11.33 -18.65 1.32
N ARG A 200 -10.42 -17.67 1.36
CA ARG A 200 -10.31 -16.73 2.48
C ARG A 200 -11.26 -15.55 2.31
N SER A 201 -11.85 -15.10 3.41
CA SER A 201 -12.80 -13.99 3.47
C SER A 201 -12.14 -12.72 3.99
N LEU A 202 -12.64 -11.54 3.57
CA LEU A 202 -12.14 -10.24 4.08
C LEU A 202 -12.36 -10.12 5.59
N TYR A 203 -11.34 -9.63 6.32
CA TYR A 203 -11.34 -9.56 7.78
C TYR A 203 -12.57 -8.86 8.36
N PHE A 204 -12.99 -7.74 7.76
CA PHE A 204 -14.12 -6.97 8.26
C PHE A 204 -15.43 -7.78 8.29
N ARG A 205 -15.57 -8.81 7.43
CA ARG A 205 -16.76 -9.68 7.42
C ARG A 205 -16.90 -10.53 8.67
N SER A 206 -15.85 -10.68 9.49
CA SER A 206 -15.96 -11.32 10.80
C SER A 206 -16.86 -10.53 11.77
N LYS A 207 -17.03 -9.23 11.55
CA LYS A 207 -17.80 -8.34 12.42
C LYS A 207 -19.27 -8.22 12.04
N PHE A 208 -19.68 -8.80 10.91
CA PHE A 208 -21.02 -8.61 10.36
C PHE A 208 -21.66 -9.95 9.96
N SER A 209 -22.98 -10.05 10.13
CA SER A 209 -23.78 -11.18 9.66
C SER A 209 -23.96 -11.19 8.14
N SER A 210 -23.91 -10.02 7.49
CA SER A 210 -24.03 -9.87 6.05
C SER A 210 -23.25 -8.64 5.55
N GLU A 211 -22.98 -8.59 4.24
CA GLU A 211 -22.39 -7.39 3.61
C GLU A 211 -23.30 -6.17 3.74
N VAL A 212 -24.61 -6.37 3.64
CA VAL A 212 -25.59 -5.28 3.77
C VAL A 212 -25.53 -4.67 5.17
N ASP A 213 -25.31 -5.48 6.21
CA ASP A 213 -25.11 -4.98 7.58
C ASP A 213 -23.81 -4.18 7.70
N ALA A 214 -22.74 -4.62 7.03
CA ALA A 214 -21.49 -3.85 6.95
C ALA A 214 -21.69 -2.49 6.24
N VAL A 215 -22.46 -2.45 5.15
CA VAL A 215 -22.81 -1.21 4.44
C VAL A 215 -23.60 -0.27 5.35
N ARG A 216 -24.62 -0.79 6.07
CA ARG A 216 -25.41 0.01 7.01
C ARG A 216 -24.54 0.56 8.13
N TYR A 217 -23.66 -0.28 8.70
CA TYR A 217 -22.70 0.14 9.70
C TYR A 217 -21.79 1.27 9.18
N ALA A 218 -21.24 1.14 7.98
CA ALA A 218 -20.39 2.19 7.40
C ALA A 218 -21.13 3.54 7.35
N VAL A 219 -22.38 3.57 6.88
CA VAL A 219 -23.17 4.81 6.87
C VAL A 219 -23.36 5.39 8.28
N TYR A 220 -23.63 4.55 9.29
CA TYR A 220 -23.79 5.01 10.68
C TYR A 220 -22.49 5.46 11.34
N ASP A 221 -21.36 4.83 11.00
CA ASP A 221 -20.07 5.01 11.67
C ASP A 221 -19.25 6.20 11.13
N TYR A 222 -19.79 6.93 10.15
CA TYR A 222 -19.06 8.01 9.47
C TYR A 222 -18.40 9.02 10.42
N ASP A 223 -19.09 9.47 11.47
CA ASP A 223 -18.51 10.46 12.40
C ASP A 223 -17.32 9.90 13.19
N ASN A 224 -17.39 8.63 13.62
CA ASN A 224 -16.27 7.94 14.27
C ASN A 224 -15.12 7.73 13.29
N ALA A 225 -15.42 7.24 12.09
CA ALA A 225 -14.44 7.04 11.03
C ALA A 225 -13.71 8.34 10.66
N ARG A 226 -14.45 9.46 10.58
CA ARG A 226 -13.87 10.80 10.35
C ARG A 226 -12.99 11.25 11.51
N ALA A 227 -13.41 11.03 12.75
CA ALA A 227 -12.64 11.39 13.94
C ALA A 227 -11.32 10.61 14.00
N ALA A 228 -11.39 9.27 13.88
CA ALA A 228 -10.21 8.40 13.85
C ALA A 228 -9.25 8.76 12.71
N SER A 229 -9.79 9.02 11.51
CA SER A 229 -8.97 9.42 10.36
C SER A 229 -8.34 10.81 10.54
N THR A 230 -9.01 11.72 11.24
CA THR A 230 -8.44 13.04 11.56
C THR A 230 -7.29 12.92 12.56
N GLU A 231 -7.44 12.07 13.57
CA GLU A 231 -6.36 11.79 14.52
C GLU A 231 -5.15 11.14 13.83
N PHE A 232 -5.42 10.16 12.97
CA PHE A 232 -4.37 9.49 12.20
C PHE A 232 -3.64 10.45 11.24
N ASP A 233 -4.40 11.31 10.53
CA ASP A 233 -3.83 12.36 9.69
C ASP A 233 -2.92 13.29 10.50
N ASN A 234 -3.41 13.78 11.64
CA ASN A 234 -2.67 14.71 12.49
C ASN A 234 -1.37 14.10 12.98
N ARG A 235 -1.40 12.83 13.42
CA ARG A 235 -0.19 12.15 13.89
C ARG A 235 0.85 12.03 12.78
N ILE A 236 0.48 11.50 11.62
CA ILE A 236 1.41 11.34 10.48
C ILE A 236 2.00 12.70 10.08
N GLN A 237 1.16 13.71 9.95
CA GLN A 237 1.60 15.05 9.53
C GLN A 237 2.54 15.68 10.56
N ASN A 238 2.19 15.61 11.84
CA ASN A 238 3.00 16.17 12.91
C ASN A 238 4.36 15.48 13.02
N ASP A 239 4.40 14.15 12.94
CA ASP A 239 5.66 13.41 13.04
C ASP A 239 6.54 13.62 11.80
N ALA A 240 5.95 13.59 10.59
CA ALA A 240 6.70 13.79 9.36
C ALA A 240 7.24 15.24 9.23
N ALA A 241 6.46 16.23 9.68
CA ALA A 241 6.87 17.63 9.65
C ALA A 241 8.08 17.94 10.54
N ARG A 242 8.40 17.08 11.54
CA ARG A 242 9.65 17.19 12.32
C ARG A 242 10.90 17.03 11.46
N TYR A 243 10.78 16.31 10.35
CA TYR A 243 11.87 16.12 9.38
C TYR A 243 11.80 17.17 8.27
N SER A 244 10.63 17.34 7.64
CA SER A 244 10.40 18.36 6.60
C SER A 244 8.93 18.46 6.19
N PRO A 245 8.39 19.65 5.91
CA PRO A 245 7.07 19.80 5.26
C PRO A 245 6.98 19.14 3.87
N ASP A 246 8.09 19.11 3.12
CA ASP A 246 8.14 18.42 1.82
C ASP A 246 8.02 16.91 2.01
N TYR A 247 8.66 16.37 3.06
CA TYR A 247 8.51 14.96 3.43
C TYR A 247 7.08 14.62 3.83
N ALA A 248 6.48 15.44 4.70
CA ALA A 248 5.10 15.26 5.15
C ALA A 248 4.10 15.23 3.98
N SER A 249 4.34 16.05 2.95
CA SER A 249 3.52 16.08 1.74
C SER A 249 3.59 14.76 0.94
N VAL A 250 4.78 14.16 0.81
CA VAL A 250 4.94 12.88 0.10
C VAL A 250 4.32 11.73 0.88
N VAL A 251 4.55 11.68 2.19
CA VAL A 251 3.95 10.64 3.07
C VAL A 251 2.43 10.70 2.97
N ALA A 252 1.83 11.89 3.07
CA ALA A 252 0.39 12.07 2.97
C ALA A 252 -0.20 11.58 1.64
N LEU A 253 0.53 11.78 0.53
CA LEU A 253 0.10 11.28 -0.78
C LEU A 253 0.21 9.75 -0.89
N ALA A 254 1.23 9.16 -0.27
CA ALA A 254 1.53 7.73 -0.34
C ALA A 254 0.60 6.87 0.54
N THR A 255 0.10 7.38 1.66
CA THR A 255 -0.60 6.60 2.70
C THR A 255 -1.77 5.78 2.14
N ARG A 256 -2.76 6.43 1.50
CA ARG A 256 -3.94 5.73 0.99
C ARG A 256 -3.60 4.67 -0.04
N GLN A 257 -2.64 4.93 -0.92
CA GLN A 257 -2.20 3.98 -1.93
C GLN A 257 -1.52 2.76 -1.30
N ALA A 258 -0.66 2.97 -0.31
CA ALA A 258 0.01 1.89 0.38
C ALA A 258 -0.99 0.98 1.10
N PHE A 259 -1.98 1.53 1.81
CA PHE A 259 -3.04 0.75 2.44
C PHE A 259 -3.99 0.09 1.43
N ALA A 260 -4.30 0.74 0.31
CA ALA A 260 -5.17 0.16 -0.74
C ALA A 260 -4.59 -1.10 -1.39
N SER A 261 -3.27 -1.32 -1.27
CA SER A 261 -2.62 -2.54 -1.74
C SER A 261 -2.80 -3.75 -0.82
N ILE A 262 -3.34 -3.56 0.38
CA ILE A 262 -3.38 -4.57 1.43
C ILE A 262 -4.75 -5.25 1.47
N GLU A 263 -4.75 -6.59 1.55
CA GLU A 263 -5.93 -7.38 1.89
C GLU A 263 -5.69 -8.16 3.19
N ILE A 264 -6.51 -7.88 4.21
CA ILE A 264 -6.52 -8.65 5.46
C ILE A 264 -7.65 -9.66 5.37
N THR A 265 -7.34 -10.94 5.60
CA THR A 265 -8.26 -12.05 5.41
C THR A 265 -8.18 -13.05 6.55
N LEU A 266 -9.25 -13.81 6.74
CA LEU A 266 -9.34 -14.92 7.68
C LEU A 266 -10.14 -16.08 7.07
N ASN A 267 -10.18 -17.19 7.78
CA ASN A 267 -11.06 -18.30 7.43
C ASN A 267 -12.46 -18.08 8.03
N GLY A 268 -13.53 -18.18 7.23
CA GLY A 268 -14.92 -17.98 7.66
C GLY A 268 -15.38 -16.52 7.73
N THR A 269 -16.65 -16.32 8.11
CA THR A 269 -17.29 -14.99 8.22
C THR A 269 -18.23 -14.94 9.44
N GLY A 270 -18.56 -13.74 9.91
CA GLY A 270 -19.47 -13.57 11.05
C GLY A 270 -19.05 -14.43 12.27
N PRO A 271 -20.00 -15.11 12.94
CA PRO A 271 -19.70 -15.97 14.09
C PRO A 271 -18.78 -17.18 13.79
N ALA A 272 -18.64 -17.56 12.52
CA ALA A 272 -17.78 -18.68 12.10
C ALA A 272 -16.36 -18.23 11.70
N ALA A 273 -16.05 -16.94 11.81
CA ALA A 273 -14.74 -16.40 11.48
C ALA A 273 -13.67 -16.83 12.50
N ASP A 274 -12.56 -17.36 12.02
CA ASP A 274 -11.40 -17.70 12.84
C ASP A 274 -10.48 -16.48 13.01
N LEU A 275 -10.64 -15.79 14.14
CA LEU A 275 -9.83 -14.63 14.51
C LEU A 275 -8.38 -14.97 14.88
N GLN A 276 -8.01 -16.26 14.98
CA GLN A 276 -6.64 -16.69 15.18
C GLN A 276 -5.90 -16.93 13.86
N ASP A 277 -6.65 -17.08 12.75
CA ASP A 277 -6.11 -17.33 11.41
C ASP A 277 -6.10 -16.05 10.54
N ILE A 278 -5.64 -14.93 11.07
CA ILE A 278 -5.54 -13.68 10.31
C ILE A 278 -4.30 -13.70 9.41
N LYS A 279 -4.48 -13.38 8.13
CA LYS A 279 -3.40 -13.23 7.14
C LYS A 279 -3.53 -11.92 6.40
N LEU A 280 -2.39 -11.33 6.06
CA LEU A 280 -2.30 -10.13 5.26
C LEU A 280 -1.60 -10.43 3.94
N PHE A 281 -2.22 -9.98 2.85
CA PHE A 281 -1.69 -10.09 1.49
C PHE A 281 -1.48 -8.70 0.89
N THR A 282 -0.52 -8.57 -0.04
CA THR A 282 -0.25 -7.32 -0.74
C THR A 282 -0.47 -7.47 -2.24
N LYS A 283 -0.95 -6.45 -2.93
CA LYS A 283 -1.07 -6.42 -4.39
C LYS A 283 -0.07 -5.43 -4.99
N ASP A 284 0.79 -5.94 -5.85
CA ASP A 284 1.56 -5.18 -6.83
C ASP A 284 0.70 -5.03 -8.09
N ALA A 285 -0.09 -3.96 -8.16
CA ALA A 285 -0.86 -3.61 -9.34
C ALA A 285 0.10 -3.10 -10.41
N ALA A 286 0.27 -3.84 -11.50
CA ALA A 286 1.27 -3.54 -12.50
C ALA A 286 0.70 -2.71 -13.67
N VAL A 287 0.23 -1.50 -13.37
CA VAL A 287 -0.41 -0.60 -14.35
C VAL A 287 0.51 0.53 -14.83
N ASN A 288 0.25 1.04 -16.03
CA ASN A 288 0.85 2.27 -16.52
C ASN A 288 0.14 3.53 -15.98
N ASP A 289 0.61 4.69 -16.43
CA ASP A 289 0.14 6.01 -16.03
C ASP A 289 -1.25 6.39 -16.59
N ILE A 290 -1.93 5.47 -17.28
CA ILE A 290 -3.34 5.61 -17.69
C ILE A 290 -4.22 4.50 -17.08
N GLY A 291 -3.72 3.77 -16.08
CA GLY A 291 -4.45 2.73 -15.37
C GLY A 291 -4.60 1.42 -16.15
N ILE A 292 -3.89 1.26 -17.27
CA ILE A 292 -3.91 0.04 -18.08
C ILE A 292 -2.82 -0.91 -17.57
N ALA A 293 -3.20 -2.17 -17.34
CA ALA A 293 -2.25 -3.23 -17.00
C ALA A 293 -1.19 -3.39 -18.09
N VAL A 294 0.09 -3.39 -17.71
CA VAL A 294 1.21 -3.63 -18.65
C VAL A 294 1.89 -4.98 -18.42
N ARG A 295 1.58 -5.64 -17.31
CA ARG A 295 1.93 -7.04 -17.00
C ARG A 295 0.94 -7.58 -15.96
N ASP A 296 1.00 -8.87 -15.70
CA ASP A 296 0.24 -9.49 -14.62
C ASP A 296 0.71 -8.92 -13.28
N GLY A 297 -0.25 -8.64 -12.39
CA GLY A 297 0.04 -8.09 -11.08
C GLY A 297 0.58 -9.19 -10.19
N VAL A 298 1.56 -8.89 -9.35
CA VAL A 298 2.09 -9.87 -8.41
C VAL A 298 1.32 -9.76 -7.10
N PHE A 299 0.82 -10.88 -6.61
CA PHE A 299 0.13 -10.92 -5.32
C PHE A 299 1.07 -11.52 -4.28
N SER A 300 1.19 -10.83 -3.14
CA SER A 300 2.05 -11.11 -2.00
C SER A 300 3.47 -11.52 -2.35
N SER A 301 4.23 -10.58 -2.93
CA SER A 301 5.68 -10.75 -3.07
C SER A 301 6.42 -10.34 -1.80
N VAL A 302 7.53 -11.02 -1.49
CA VAL A 302 8.38 -10.66 -0.35
C VAL A 302 8.90 -9.22 -0.48
N ASP A 303 9.24 -8.77 -1.69
CA ASP A 303 9.81 -7.44 -1.91
C ASP A 303 8.78 -6.32 -1.81
N SER A 304 7.55 -6.57 -2.25
CA SER A 304 6.43 -5.67 -1.98
C SER A 304 6.27 -5.51 -0.47
N LEU A 305 6.17 -6.60 0.28
CA LEU A 305 6.04 -6.54 1.75
C LEU A 305 7.24 -5.84 2.40
N TYR A 306 8.46 -6.15 1.97
CA TYR A 306 9.68 -5.50 2.46
C TYR A 306 9.67 -3.98 2.21
N SER A 307 9.14 -3.55 1.06
CA SER A 307 9.00 -2.13 0.73
C SER A 307 7.97 -1.42 1.62
N ILE A 308 6.85 -2.06 1.96
CA ILE A 308 5.80 -1.46 2.81
C ILE A 308 6.12 -1.59 4.31
N MET A 309 7.07 -2.45 4.70
CA MET A 309 7.44 -2.73 6.10
C MET A 309 7.52 -1.48 7.00
N PRO A 310 8.14 -0.35 6.61
CA PRO A 310 8.16 0.84 7.47
C PRO A 310 6.80 1.40 7.81
N MET A 311 5.88 1.40 6.85
CA MET A 311 4.51 1.85 7.10
C MET A 311 3.85 0.93 8.10
N LEU A 312 4.02 -0.40 7.98
CA LEU A 312 3.47 -1.35 8.95
C LEU A 312 4.09 -1.15 10.33
N ILE A 313 5.41 -0.95 10.42
CA ILE A 313 6.11 -0.68 11.69
C ILE A 313 5.54 0.58 12.37
N TYR A 314 5.44 1.69 11.64
CA TYR A 314 4.97 2.97 12.20
C TYR A 314 3.48 2.94 12.56
N THR A 315 2.65 2.26 11.76
CA THR A 315 1.19 2.28 11.94
C THR A 315 0.73 1.22 12.93
N ASN A 316 0.90 -0.06 12.58
CA ASN A 316 0.56 -1.19 13.44
C ASN A 316 1.46 -2.39 13.08
N PRO A 317 2.54 -2.65 13.85
CA PRO A 317 3.50 -3.69 13.52
C PRO A 317 2.89 -5.11 13.58
N ASN A 318 1.73 -5.32 14.23
CA ASN A 318 1.03 -6.61 14.20
C ASN A 318 0.54 -6.99 12.80
N LEU A 319 0.23 -6.00 11.95
CA LEU A 319 -0.10 -6.27 10.54
C LEU A 319 1.05 -6.97 9.82
N GLY A 320 2.29 -6.64 10.18
CA GLY A 320 3.48 -7.32 9.69
C GLY A 320 3.53 -8.81 10.05
N ASN A 321 3.08 -9.18 11.26
CA ASN A 321 3.00 -10.58 11.67
C ASN A 321 1.96 -11.35 10.87
N TYR A 322 0.80 -10.76 10.58
CA TYR A 322 -0.20 -11.37 9.69
C TYR A 322 0.32 -11.53 8.25
N ALA A 323 1.15 -10.60 7.80
CA ALA A 323 1.79 -10.68 6.49
C ALA A 323 2.79 -11.84 6.43
N LEU A 324 3.69 -11.91 7.43
CA LEU A 324 4.66 -12.99 7.56
C LEU A 324 4.00 -14.37 7.72
N ALA A 325 2.89 -14.46 8.46
CA ALA A 325 2.13 -15.70 8.61
C ALA A 325 1.66 -16.25 7.26
N SER A 326 1.26 -15.38 6.31
CA SER A 326 0.90 -15.82 4.95
C SER A 326 2.03 -16.54 4.23
N PHE A 327 3.28 -16.13 4.44
CA PHE A 327 4.46 -16.79 3.88
C PHE A 327 4.85 -18.03 4.66
N PHE A 328 4.93 -17.96 5.98
CA PHE A 328 5.40 -19.09 6.79
C PHE A 328 4.50 -20.33 6.74
N GLU A 329 3.21 -20.12 6.50
CA GLU A 329 2.21 -21.20 6.44
C GLU A 329 1.92 -21.66 5.00
N TYR A 330 2.58 -21.06 4.01
CA TYR A 330 2.54 -21.50 2.62
C TYR A 330 3.35 -22.79 2.44
N PRO A 331 2.82 -23.83 1.77
CA PRO A 331 3.47 -25.15 1.69
C PRO A 331 4.92 -25.14 1.21
N GLU A 332 5.27 -24.30 0.22
CA GLU A 332 6.62 -24.28 -0.35
C GLU A 332 7.69 -23.80 0.65
N THR A 333 7.30 -22.98 1.63
CA THR A 333 8.19 -22.44 2.67
C THR A 333 8.90 -23.54 3.45
N ARG A 334 8.22 -24.68 3.67
CA ARG A 334 8.78 -25.82 4.41
C ARG A 334 9.50 -26.83 3.51
N ALA A 335 9.24 -26.80 2.20
CA ALA A 335 9.87 -27.68 1.23
C ALA A 335 11.26 -27.18 0.80
N GLN A 336 11.56 -25.89 0.98
CA GLN A 336 12.75 -25.23 0.46
C GLN A 336 13.73 -24.81 1.57
N SER A 337 15.03 -24.80 1.27
CA SER A 337 16.06 -24.27 2.18
C SER A 337 16.21 -22.75 2.13
N TYR A 338 15.36 -22.07 1.35
CA TYR A 338 15.33 -20.62 1.16
C TYR A 338 13.87 -20.16 1.14
N ALA A 339 13.62 -18.86 1.32
CA ALA A 339 12.27 -18.34 1.34
C ALA A 339 11.65 -18.32 -0.08
N PRO A 340 10.34 -18.62 -0.22
CA PRO A 340 9.65 -18.41 -1.48
C PRO A 340 9.59 -16.91 -1.80
N THR A 341 9.46 -16.57 -3.08
CA THR A 341 9.37 -15.18 -3.52
C THR A 341 7.96 -14.60 -3.37
N THR A 342 6.94 -15.47 -3.34
CA THR A 342 5.52 -15.13 -3.15
C THR A 342 4.84 -16.10 -2.18
N SER A 343 3.72 -15.70 -1.56
CA SER A 343 2.88 -16.58 -0.71
C SER A 343 1.59 -17.06 -1.39
N VAL A 344 1.52 -16.93 -2.71
CA VAL A 344 0.48 -17.52 -3.57
C VAL A 344 1.10 -18.13 -4.80
N TYR A 345 0.42 -19.12 -5.39
CA TYR A 345 0.89 -19.82 -6.58
C TYR A 345 1.04 -18.84 -7.75
N VAL A 346 2.28 -18.68 -8.23
CA VAL A 346 2.61 -17.92 -9.43
C VAL A 346 3.26 -18.83 -10.46
N THR A 347 2.91 -18.67 -11.73
CA THR A 347 3.42 -19.50 -12.84
C THR A 347 4.86 -19.17 -13.25
N ARG A 348 5.49 -18.18 -12.62
CA ARG A 348 6.86 -17.75 -12.90
C ARG A 348 7.61 -17.41 -11.62
N GLU A 349 8.47 -18.32 -11.15
CA GLU A 349 9.46 -18.00 -10.12
C GLU A 349 10.57 -17.12 -10.71
N ARG A 350 10.85 -15.97 -10.09
CA ARG A 350 12.08 -15.20 -10.35
C ARG A 350 13.22 -15.76 -9.49
N THR A 351 14.45 -15.78 -10.02
CA THR A 351 15.67 -16.19 -9.31
C THR A 351 16.11 -15.13 -8.30
N MET A 352 15.38 -14.99 -7.19
CA MET A 352 15.60 -13.97 -6.15
C MET A 352 15.79 -14.58 -4.76
N ARG A 353 16.28 -15.83 -4.72
CA ARG A 353 16.27 -16.69 -3.51
C ARG A 353 17.01 -16.06 -2.33
N ALA A 354 18.22 -15.53 -2.53
CA ALA A 354 18.96 -14.93 -1.42
C ALA A 354 18.34 -13.61 -0.95
N ALA A 355 17.81 -12.79 -1.87
CA ALA A 355 17.15 -11.52 -1.53
C ALA A 355 15.87 -11.76 -0.73
N ALA A 356 14.98 -12.63 -1.21
CA ALA A 356 13.74 -12.98 -0.51
C ALA A 356 14.03 -13.59 0.87
N THR A 357 15.02 -14.48 0.95
CA THR A 357 15.42 -15.11 2.22
C THR A 357 15.94 -14.09 3.24
N ALA A 358 16.80 -13.16 2.81
CA ALA A 358 17.30 -12.11 3.67
C ALA A 358 16.17 -11.18 4.14
N ASN A 359 15.30 -10.74 3.22
CA ASN A 359 14.17 -9.87 3.53
C ASN A 359 13.22 -10.52 4.56
N MET A 360 12.91 -11.82 4.41
CA MET A 360 12.03 -12.53 5.35
C MET A 360 12.60 -12.59 6.76
N ILE A 361 13.89 -12.90 6.93
CA ILE A 361 14.54 -12.94 8.26
C ILE A 361 14.58 -11.53 8.87
N ILE A 362 14.94 -10.51 8.08
CA ILE A 362 14.98 -9.11 8.53
C ILE A 362 13.59 -8.65 8.99
N MET A 363 12.55 -8.88 8.19
CA MET A 363 11.17 -8.50 8.55
C MET A 363 10.69 -9.25 9.79
N THR A 364 11.02 -10.54 9.92
CA THR A 364 10.66 -11.33 11.12
C THR A 364 11.25 -10.71 12.37
N TYR A 365 12.54 -10.38 12.35
CA TYR A 365 13.19 -9.71 13.47
C TYR A 365 12.61 -8.30 13.72
N ALA A 366 12.39 -7.52 12.66
CA ALA A 366 11.86 -6.17 12.78
C ALA A 366 10.48 -6.17 13.44
N PHE A 367 9.52 -6.94 12.92
CA PHE A 367 8.19 -7.01 13.53
C PHE A 367 8.24 -7.58 14.95
N MET A 368 9.01 -8.64 15.20
CA MET A 368 9.22 -9.17 16.55
C MET A 368 9.71 -8.10 17.53
N ARG A 369 10.68 -7.27 17.13
CA ARG A 369 11.23 -6.20 17.96
C ARG A 369 10.19 -5.10 18.24
N TYR A 370 9.47 -4.65 17.22
CA TYR A 370 8.50 -3.55 17.36
C TYR A 370 7.20 -3.98 18.04
N THR A 371 6.80 -5.25 17.94
CA THR A 371 5.66 -5.80 18.70
C THR A 371 6.04 -6.27 20.10
N GLY A 372 7.31 -6.61 20.33
CA GLY A 372 7.74 -7.34 21.52
C GLY A 372 7.21 -8.78 21.58
N ASP A 373 6.74 -9.35 20.46
CA ASP A 373 6.15 -10.68 20.37
C ASP A 373 7.01 -11.63 19.51
N ALA A 374 7.62 -12.62 20.14
CA ALA A 374 8.45 -13.64 19.50
C ALA A 374 7.69 -14.91 19.09
N LYS A 375 6.37 -15.02 19.31
CA LYS A 375 5.61 -16.26 19.08
C LYS A 375 5.69 -16.75 17.63
N LEU A 376 5.57 -15.86 16.65
CA LEU A 376 5.65 -16.23 15.24
C LEU A 376 7.06 -16.75 14.89
N ALA A 377 8.11 -16.06 15.36
CA ALA A 377 9.49 -16.48 15.16
C ALA A 377 9.78 -17.83 15.85
N ALA A 378 9.26 -18.05 17.06
CA ALA A 378 9.39 -19.30 17.78
C ALA A 378 8.68 -20.46 17.05
N LYS A 379 7.46 -20.24 16.56
CA LYS A 379 6.68 -21.22 15.79
C LYS A 379 7.42 -21.68 14.52
N HIS A 380 8.17 -20.77 13.88
CA HIS A 380 8.85 -21.02 12.60
C HIS A 380 10.40 -21.01 12.71
N TYR A 381 10.93 -21.25 13.92
CA TYR A 381 12.36 -21.14 14.19
C TYR A 381 13.23 -21.98 13.26
N TYR A 382 12.89 -23.26 13.07
CA TYR A 382 13.69 -24.17 12.24
C TYR A 382 13.68 -23.79 10.76
N THR A 383 12.60 -23.18 10.27
CA THR A 383 12.53 -22.60 8.92
C THR A 383 13.49 -21.41 8.81
N LEU A 384 13.42 -20.46 9.74
CA LEU A 384 14.33 -19.31 9.81
C LEU A 384 15.79 -19.74 9.91
N LYS A 385 16.07 -20.79 10.69
CA LYS A 385 17.39 -21.39 10.80
C LYS A 385 17.87 -21.96 9.47
N ALA A 386 17.06 -22.76 8.78
CA ALA A 386 17.42 -23.32 7.48
C ALA A 386 17.74 -22.22 6.45
N TRP A 387 16.95 -21.16 6.46
CA TRP A 387 17.14 -19.95 5.65
C TRP A 387 18.44 -19.21 5.99
N ALA A 388 18.76 -19.05 7.27
CA ALA A 388 20.03 -18.45 7.69
C ALA A 388 21.23 -19.33 7.29
N ASP A 389 21.15 -20.65 7.42
CA ASP A 389 22.15 -21.60 6.94
C ASP A 389 22.35 -21.50 5.41
N TYR A 390 21.29 -21.24 4.64
CA TYR A 390 21.37 -20.94 3.21
C TYR A 390 22.11 -19.62 2.93
N LEU A 391 21.81 -18.55 3.66
CA LEU A 391 22.48 -17.25 3.49
C LEU A 391 23.98 -17.31 3.82
N VAL A 392 24.38 -18.12 4.81
CA VAL A 392 25.79 -18.38 5.10
C VAL A 392 26.53 -18.90 3.86
N LYS A 393 25.87 -19.66 2.99
CA LYS A 393 26.50 -20.19 1.78
C LYS A 393 26.40 -19.25 0.58
N ASN A 394 25.30 -18.48 0.48
CA ASN A 394 24.89 -17.84 -0.77
C ASN A 394 24.74 -16.31 -0.74
N ALA A 395 24.94 -15.63 0.40
CA ALA A 395 24.76 -14.18 0.47
C ALA A 395 25.96 -13.38 -0.04
N LEU A 396 27.16 -13.67 0.50
CA LEU A 396 28.36 -12.84 0.28
C LEU A 396 28.96 -13.02 -1.11
N VAL A 397 29.05 -14.26 -1.57
CA VAL A 397 29.51 -14.61 -2.92
C VAL A 397 28.38 -15.38 -3.57
N HIS A 398 27.92 -14.90 -4.71
CA HIS A 398 26.76 -15.44 -5.38
C HIS A 398 26.86 -15.31 -6.89
N SER A 399 26.35 -16.31 -7.60
CA SER A 399 26.14 -16.25 -9.05
C SER A 399 25.10 -15.20 -9.41
N ASP A 400 24.98 -14.91 -10.71
CA ASP A 400 24.01 -13.94 -11.22
C ASP A 400 22.60 -14.25 -10.71
N GLN A 401 22.01 -13.28 -10.01
CA GLN A 401 20.65 -13.37 -9.52
C GLN A 401 20.00 -11.98 -9.51
N LEU A 402 18.68 -11.97 -9.52
CA LEU A 402 17.89 -10.75 -9.42
C LEU A 402 17.77 -10.32 -7.96
N THR A 403 17.61 -9.02 -7.71
CA THR A 403 17.32 -8.47 -6.38
C THR A 403 15.86 -8.05 -6.26
N GLY A 404 15.45 -7.71 -5.04
CA GLY A 404 14.15 -7.11 -4.73
C GLY A 404 13.85 -5.79 -5.44
N ASP A 405 14.87 -5.20 -6.07
CA ASP A 405 14.77 -4.02 -6.92
C ASP A 405 14.19 -4.46 -8.27
N TRP A 406 12.89 -4.69 -8.29
CA TRP A 406 12.17 -5.28 -9.40
C TRP A 406 12.26 -4.54 -10.75
N PHE A 407 12.70 -3.27 -10.74
CA PHE A 407 13.06 -2.50 -11.94
C PHE A 407 14.41 -2.87 -12.55
N MET A 408 15.26 -3.55 -11.79
CA MET A 408 16.47 -4.18 -12.31
C MET A 408 16.10 -5.52 -12.94
N THR A 409 16.28 -5.62 -14.25
CA THR A 409 15.85 -6.78 -15.06
C THR A 409 17.00 -7.72 -15.41
N THR A 410 18.24 -7.30 -15.22
CA THR A 410 19.45 -8.10 -15.39
C THR A 410 19.95 -8.59 -14.04
N GLY A 411 20.14 -9.91 -13.91
CA GLY A 411 20.80 -10.49 -12.75
C GLY A 411 22.29 -10.18 -12.78
N VAL A 412 22.86 -9.88 -11.61
CA VAL A 412 24.28 -9.56 -11.46
C VAL A 412 24.83 -10.41 -10.30
N SER A 413 26.07 -10.88 -10.42
CA SER A 413 26.78 -11.61 -9.37
C SER A 413 27.47 -10.65 -8.39
N ASN A 414 27.67 -11.11 -7.15
CA ASN A 414 28.41 -10.40 -6.11
C ASN A 414 27.95 -8.95 -5.85
N GLN A 415 26.64 -8.71 -5.92
CA GLN A 415 26.03 -7.42 -5.62
C GLN A 415 26.19 -7.05 -4.14
N THR A 416 26.77 -5.88 -3.88
CA THR A 416 27.02 -5.36 -2.53
C THR A 416 25.72 -5.24 -1.72
N ASN A 417 24.64 -4.75 -2.33
CA ASN A 417 23.33 -4.61 -1.68
C ASN A 417 22.83 -5.96 -1.13
N LEU A 418 22.91 -7.02 -1.94
CA LEU A 418 22.48 -8.35 -1.53
C LEU A 418 23.39 -8.95 -0.45
N ALA A 419 24.71 -8.75 -0.56
CA ALA A 419 25.65 -9.20 0.45
C ALA A 419 25.37 -8.55 1.82
N LEU A 420 25.13 -7.24 1.84
CA LEU A 420 24.79 -6.49 3.05
C LEU A 420 23.46 -6.95 3.65
N LYS A 421 22.41 -7.11 2.84
CA LYS A 421 21.12 -7.66 3.30
C LYS A 421 21.29 -9.03 3.93
N GLY A 422 22.11 -9.91 3.33
CA GLY A 422 22.41 -11.20 3.91
C GLY A 422 23.13 -11.11 5.26
N LEU A 423 24.09 -10.20 5.42
CA LEU A 423 24.76 -9.97 6.70
C LEU A 423 23.81 -9.45 7.77
N ILE A 424 22.91 -8.52 7.41
CA ILE A 424 21.89 -8.00 8.34
C ILE A 424 20.94 -9.11 8.75
N ALA A 425 20.47 -9.92 7.80
CA ALA A 425 19.64 -11.09 8.09
C ALA A 425 20.33 -12.07 9.05
N LEU A 426 21.62 -12.35 8.89
CA LEU A 426 22.36 -13.20 9.83
C LEU A 426 22.44 -12.58 11.24
N LYS A 427 22.64 -11.27 11.36
CA LYS A 427 22.59 -10.60 12.67
C LYS A 427 21.18 -10.62 13.25
N SER A 428 20.15 -10.38 12.43
CA SER A 428 18.74 -10.52 12.83
C SER A 428 18.44 -11.93 13.32
N MET A 429 19.02 -12.97 12.71
CA MET A 429 18.86 -14.35 13.18
C MET A 429 19.47 -14.57 14.57
N VAL A 430 20.63 -13.98 14.87
CA VAL A 430 21.23 -14.03 16.22
C VAL A 430 20.25 -13.46 17.26
N GLU A 431 19.66 -12.30 16.95
CA GLU A 431 18.70 -11.66 17.86
C GLU A 431 17.39 -12.45 18.00
N ILE A 432 16.92 -13.10 16.92
CA ILE A 432 15.78 -14.02 16.96
C ILE A 432 16.11 -15.21 17.87
N GLN A 433 17.30 -15.82 17.71
CA GLN A 433 17.74 -16.96 18.51
C GLN A 433 17.77 -16.63 20.01
N ASP A 434 18.27 -15.46 20.36
CA ASP A 434 18.27 -15.00 21.75
C ASP A 434 16.84 -14.82 22.27
N ALA A 435 15.97 -14.18 21.49
CA ALA A 435 14.58 -13.93 21.88
C ALA A 435 13.74 -15.22 22.05
N VAL A 436 14.03 -16.28 21.29
CA VAL A 436 13.32 -17.57 21.39
C VAL A 436 13.99 -18.59 22.33
N GLY A 437 15.06 -18.20 23.02
CA GLY A 437 15.75 -19.07 23.99
C GLY A 437 16.73 -20.09 23.38
N MET A 438 17.18 -19.86 22.15
CA MET A 438 18.16 -20.68 21.43
C MET A 438 19.59 -20.11 21.50
N SER A 439 19.95 -19.51 22.64
CA SER A 439 21.20 -18.75 22.83
C SER A 439 22.50 -19.52 22.54
N ASN A 440 22.50 -20.85 22.74
CA ASN A 440 23.65 -21.68 22.38
C ASN A 440 23.92 -21.65 20.86
N GLU A 441 22.87 -21.56 20.04
CA GLU A 441 22.99 -21.46 18.59
C GLU A 441 23.30 -20.03 18.11
N SER A 442 22.91 -18.99 18.88
CA SER A 442 23.22 -17.58 18.61
C SER A 442 24.72 -17.36 18.37
N SER A 443 25.54 -17.99 19.20
CA SER A 443 27.01 -17.95 19.08
C SER A 443 27.52 -18.42 17.71
N THR A 444 26.83 -19.36 17.06
CA THR A 444 27.25 -19.93 15.78
C THR A 444 27.06 -18.94 14.64
N TYR A 445 25.87 -18.33 14.53
CA TYR A 445 25.64 -17.32 13.51
C TYR A 445 26.39 -16.04 13.80
N GLU A 446 26.58 -15.68 15.06
CA GLU A 446 27.47 -14.61 15.46
C GLU A 446 28.88 -14.85 14.94
N VAL A 447 29.52 -15.99 15.25
CA VAL A 447 30.87 -16.32 14.77
C VAL A 447 30.93 -16.37 13.23
N ARG A 448 29.92 -16.93 12.57
CA ARG A 448 29.89 -17.01 11.09
C ARG A 448 29.70 -15.65 10.44
N TRP A 449 28.81 -14.84 10.98
CA TRP A 449 28.63 -13.45 10.60
C TRP A 449 29.94 -12.71 10.80
N MET A 450 30.59 -12.85 11.97
CA MET A 450 31.87 -12.20 12.26
C MET A 450 32.93 -12.62 11.25
N LYS A 451 33.07 -13.93 11.03
CA LYS A 451 34.04 -14.49 10.10
C LYS A 451 33.81 -13.99 8.67
N LYS A 452 32.57 -13.91 8.20
CA LYS A 452 32.27 -13.40 6.86
C LYS A 452 32.62 -11.94 6.71
N VAL A 453 32.35 -11.18 7.75
CA VAL A 453 32.68 -9.77 7.76
C VAL A 453 34.19 -9.54 7.84
N ASN A 454 34.93 -10.43 8.52
CA ASN A 454 36.39 -10.36 8.60
C ASN A 454 37.11 -10.98 7.39
N ALA A 455 36.47 -11.90 6.65
CA ALA A 455 37.05 -12.59 5.48
C ALA A 455 36.81 -11.87 4.15
N GLY A 456 35.80 -11.02 4.05
CA GLY A 456 35.85 -9.89 3.12
C GLY A 456 36.66 -8.79 3.81
N GLY A 457 37.61 -8.14 3.15
CA GLY A 457 38.08 -6.87 3.68
C GLY A 457 36.85 -5.98 3.96
N ARG A 458 36.62 -5.60 5.23
CA ARG A 458 35.58 -4.66 5.74
C ARG A 458 34.18 -5.27 6.04
N ALA A 459 33.75 -5.14 7.32
CA ALA A 459 32.63 -4.27 7.80
C ALA A 459 31.70 -4.85 8.90
N GLU A 460 32.09 -4.80 10.19
CA GLU A 460 31.23 -5.10 11.37
C GLU A 460 30.91 -3.79 12.12
N ARG A 461 29.77 -3.47 12.76
CA ARG A 461 28.43 -4.04 13.01
C ARG A 461 27.50 -2.87 13.47
N GLY A 462 26.18 -2.93 13.22
CA GLY A 462 25.14 -2.46 14.16
C GLY A 462 24.41 -1.13 13.86
N TRP A 463 23.13 -1.24 13.49
CA TRP A 463 22.01 -0.26 13.58
C TRP A 463 22.13 1.10 12.88
N ALA A 464 23.30 1.70 12.80
CA ALA A 464 23.61 2.78 11.87
C ALA A 464 23.73 2.31 10.41
N GLU A 465 23.75 1.00 10.24
CA GLU A 465 23.68 0.27 8.98
C GLU A 465 22.24 0.04 8.50
N CYS A 466 21.19 0.18 9.35
CA CYS A 466 19.85 0.54 8.82
C CYS A 466 19.98 1.73 7.88
N GLY A 467 21.07 2.48 8.12
CA GLY A 467 21.67 3.47 7.30
C GLY A 467 22.47 3.29 6.04
N LYS A 468 22.62 2.06 5.58
CA LYS A 468 23.28 1.78 4.30
C LYS A 468 22.54 0.69 3.51
N VAL A 469 21.43 0.15 4.03
CA VAL A 469 20.69 -1.01 3.47
C VAL A 469 19.94 -0.72 2.17
N TRP A 470 19.93 0.53 1.70
CA TRP A 470 19.01 0.94 0.65
C TRP A 470 19.59 1.82 -0.45
N THR A 471 20.89 2.09 -0.39
CA THR A 471 21.64 2.75 -1.47
C THR A 471 22.15 1.67 -2.42
N GLY A 472 21.34 1.32 -3.42
CA GLY A 472 21.73 0.55 -4.61
C GLY A 472 22.90 1.13 -5.44
N THR A 473 23.53 2.22 -5.01
CA THR A 473 24.71 2.80 -5.65
C THR A 473 25.98 2.04 -5.27
N MET A 474 26.10 0.78 -5.71
CA MET A 474 27.41 0.11 -5.90
C MET A 474 27.31 -0.89 -7.05
N ASP A 475 27.12 -0.39 -8.26
CA ASP A 475 27.41 -1.11 -9.52
C ASP A 475 28.56 -0.43 -10.29
N GLY A 476 29.40 0.31 -9.56
CA GLY A 476 30.74 0.67 -9.99
C GLY A 476 31.69 -0.40 -9.47
N ALA A 477 32.37 -1.08 -10.39
CA ALA A 477 33.37 -2.09 -10.08
C ALA A 477 34.45 -1.55 -9.12
N GLU A 478 34.37 -1.85 -7.83
CA GLU A 478 35.52 -1.72 -6.92
C GLU A 478 35.71 -3.00 -6.11
N GLN A 479 36.87 -3.62 -6.34
CA GLN A 479 37.36 -4.77 -5.61
C GLN A 479 37.58 -4.41 -4.14
N VAL A 480 37.25 -5.37 -3.27
CA VAL A 480 37.36 -5.27 -1.82
C VAL A 480 38.85 -5.20 -1.40
N GLY A 481 39.32 -4.03 -0.96
CA GLY A 481 40.66 -3.83 -0.37
C GLY A 481 40.66 -3.64 1.15
N ASP A 482 41.82 -3.75 1.81
CA ASP A 482 41.99 -4.16 3.21
C ASP A 482 41.87 -3.11 4.35
N GLU A 483 41.77 -3.71 5.55
CA GLU A 483 41.99 -3.24 6.93
C GLU A 483 40.81 -2.64 7.71
N VAL A 484 40.55 -3.10 8.95
CA VAL A 484 40.72 -2.35 10.24
C VAL A 484 39.82 -2.86 11.38
N GLN A 485 40.45 -3.08 12.54
CA GLN A 485 39.90 -3.60 13.80
C GLN A 485 39.63 -2.54 14.91
N ILE A 486 39.70 -1.22 14.64
CA ILE A 486 39.47 -0.15 15.65
C ILE A 486 38.35 0.85 15.24
N ARG A 487 37.63 0.61 14.14
CA ARG A 487 36.84 1.64 13.42
C ARG A 487 35.31 1.40 13.40
N VAL A 488 34.67 0.78 14.38
CA VAL A 488 33.26 0.35 14.26
C VAL A 488 32.25 1.52 14.33
N GLU A 489 32.34 2.41 15.33
CA GLU A 489 31.48 3.61 15.40
C GLU A 489 31.90 4.69 14.39
N GLN A 490 33.21 4.84 14.18
CA GLN A 490 33.77 5.78 13.20
C GLN A 490 33.42 5.39 11.74
N ARG A 491 33.19 4.10 11.41
CA ARG A 491 32.80 3.65 10.04
C ARG A 491 31.32 3.70 9.74
N ALA A 492 30.46 3.50 10.74
CA ALA A 492 29.04 3.82 10.60
C ALA A 492 28.87 5.30 10.22
N ALA A 493 29.48 6.18 11.03
CA ALA A 493 29.51 7.61 10.77
C ALA A 493 30.22 7.97 9.45
N ALA A 494 31.38 7.38 9.14
CA ALA A 494 32.13 7.70 7.92
C ALA A 494 31.42 7.23 6.64
N ALA A 495 30.72 6.10 6.67
CA ALA A 495 29.99 5.64 5.50
C ALA A 495 28.61 6.29 5.37
N ALA A 496 27.95 6.66 6.48
CA ALA A 496 26.83 7.58 6.43
C ALA A 496 27.28 8.94 5.86
N ALA A 497 28.46 9.44 6.25
CA ALA A 497 29.06 10.64 5.68
C ALA A 497 29.42 10.48 4.19
N TRP A 498 29.96 9.33 3.77
CA TRP A 498 30.19 9.02 2.36
C TRP A 498 28.88 8.98 1.57
N ALA A 499 27.85 8.30 2.10
CA ALA A 499 26.54 8.24 1.48
C ALA A 499 25.91 9.64 1.37
N ARG A 500 26.09 10.51 2.37
CA ARG A 500 25.71 11.93 2.30
C ARG A 500 26.42 12.66 1.18
N THR A 501 27.72 12.43 1.01
CA THR A 501 28.48 12.99 -0.13
C THR A 501 27.93 12.50 -1.45
N GLN A 502 27.72 11.18 -1.61
CA GLN A 502 27.16 10.61 -2.85
C GLN A 502 25.73 11.06 -3.13
N TRP A 503 24.91 11.20 -2.10
CA TRP A 503 23.57 11.75 -2.22
C TRP A 503 23.62 13.18 -2.73
N ALA A 504 24.46 14.03 -2.12
CA ALA A 504 24.60 15.43 -2.50
C ALA A 504 25.13 15.58 -3.94
N THR A 505 26.12 14.79 -4.36
CA THR A 505 26.69 14.87 -5.72
C THR A 505 25.82 14.18 -6.77
N GLY A 506 25.09 13.14 -6.40
CA GLY A 506 24.25 12.33 -7.27
C GLY A 506 22.84 12.86 -7.49
N THR A 507 22.35 13.77 -6.62
CA THR A 507 20.99 14.33 -6.68
C THR A 507 20.70 14.97 -8.03
N LYS A 508 19.60 14.55 -8.65
CA LYS A 508 19.01 15.14 -9.85
C LYS A 508 17.70 15.87 -9.49
N SER A 509 17.01 16.42 -10.49
CA SER A 509 15.80 17.23 -10.29
C SER A 509 14.67 16.52 -9.54
N PHE A 510 14.61 15.19 -9.60
CA PHE A 510 13.55 14.38 -9.00
C PHE A 510 14.02 13.35 -7.98
N GLY A 511 15.33 13.21 -7.74
CA GLY A 511 15.87 12.28 -6.75
C GLY A 511 17.31 11.86 -7.07
N VAL A 512 17.87 10.93 -6.28
CA VAL A 512 19.16 10.28 -6.59
C VAL A 512 18.93 8.99 -7.38
N PRO A 513 19.66 8.73 -8.48
CA PRO A 513 19.51 7.51 -9.25
C PRO A 513 19.98 6.28 -8.46
N PHE A 514 19.42 5.12 -8.77
CA PHE A 514 19.77 3.85 -8.14
C PHE A 514 21.24 3.49 -8.34
N ASN A 515 21.79 3.77 -9.53
CA ASN A 515 23.20 3.61 -9.84
C ASN A 515 23.67 4.68 -10.84
N GLU A 516 24.95 4.71 -11.16
CA GLU A 516 25.52 5.71 -12.09
C GLU A 516 25.18 5.42 -13.57
N GLN A 517 24.75 4.20 -13.89
CA GLN A 517 24.49 3.75 -15.26
C GLN A 517 23.11 4.19 -15.77
N TYR A 518 22.12 4.29 -14.87
CA TYR A 518 20.74 4.60 -15.21
C TYR A 518 20.20 5.76 -14.39
N SER A 519 19.34 6.58 -14.98
CA SER A 519 18.63 7.67 -14.29
C SER A 519 17.43 7.17 -13.46
N ILE A 520 17.24 5.86 -13.28
CA ILE A 520 16.06 5.29 -12.63
C ILE A 520 16.22 5.24 -11.11
N THR A 521 15.15 5.45 -10.36
CA THR A 521 15.10 5.28 -8.90
C THR A 521 13.76 4.77 -8.42
N SER A 522 13.62 4.48 -7.11
CA SER A 522 12.33 4.20 -6.48
C SER A 522 12.09 5.00 -5.19
N ILE A 523 10.82 5.29 -4.88
CA ILE A 523 10.41 5.94 -3.61
C ILE A 523 10.92 5.17 -2.39
N PRO A 524 10.72 3.84 -2.28
CA PRO A 524 11.33 3.06 -1.20
C PRO A 524 12.82 3.32 -1.09
N TRP A 525 13.56 3.13 -2.18
CA TRP A 525 15.01 3.26 -2.21
C TRP A 525 15.49 4.63 -1.71
N GLN A 526 14.84 5.72 -2.14
CA GLN A 526 15.17 7.08 -1.71
C GLN A 526 14.99 7.24 -0.20
N TYR A 527 13.81 6.89 0.32
CA TYR A 527 13.48 7.14 1.72
C TYR A 527 14.21 6.24 2.66
N PHE A 528 14.42 5.00 2.24
CA PHE A 528 15.20 4.12 3.03
C PHE A 528 16.68 4.51 3.05
N THR A 529 17.23 5.07 1.95
CA THR A 529 18.56 5.71 1.90
C THR A 529 18.62 6.98 2.76
N LEU A 530 17.51 7.71 2.90
CA LEU A 530 17.44 8.89 3.78
C LEU A 530 17.38 8.53 5.25
N ALA A 531 16.46 7.64 5.64
CA ALA A 531 16.40 7.02 6.97
C ALA A 531 17.76 6.45 7.37
N ALA A 532 18.49 6.07 6.35
CA ALA A 532 19.79 5.57 6.46
C ALA A 532 20.86 6.58 6.90
N MET A 533 21.04 7.59 6.07
CA MET A 533 22.08 8.59 6.25
C MET A 533 21.93 9.42 7.52
N ILE A 534 20.76 9.42 8.18
CA ILE A 534 20.52 10.23 9.37
C ILE A 534 21.14 9.64 10.64
N THR A 535 21.76 8.45 10.57
CA THR A 535 22.37 7.88 11.77
C THR A 535 23.58 8.70 12.23
N GLY A 536 23.53 9.16 13.49
CA GLY A 536 24.59 9.95 14.12
C GLY A 536 24.66 11.40 13.63
N ASP A 537 23.76 11.83 12.75
CA ASP A 537 23.72 13.18 12.20
C ASP A 537 22.36 13.48 11.56
N THR A 538 21.56 14.31 12.22
CA THR A 538 20.24 14.75 11.76
C THR A 538 20.30 16.08 11.00
N SER A 539 21.49 16.61 10.66
CA SER A 539 21.61 17.87 9.91
C SER A 539 20.97 17.80 8.51
N LEU A 540 20.78 16.59 7.99
CA LEU A 540 20.05 16.30 6.75
C LEU A 540 18.53 16.45 6.88
N LEU A 541 17.98 16.62 8.09
CA LEU A 541 16.54 16.79 8.32
C LEU A 541 16.09 18.22 8.03
N ASN A 542 16.41 18.68 6.82
CA ASN A 542 15.92 19.93 6.24
C ASN A 542 15.25 19.62 4.89
N SER A 543 14.66 20.62 4.21
CA SER A 543 13.92 20.37 2.96
C SER A 543 14.78 19.93 1.77
N ALA A 544 16.08 20.22 1.75
CA ALA A 544 16.92 20.00 0.58
C ALA A 544 16.94 18.54 0.06
N PRO A 545 17.14 17.50 0.90
CA PRO A 545 17.10 16.12 0.42
C PRO A 545 15.70 15.61 0.03
N PHE A 546 14.62 16.25 0.51
CA PHE A 546 13.25 15.83 0.23
C PHE A 546 12.64 16.53 -0.99
N ALA A 547 13.10 17.74 -1.29
CA ALA A 547 12.57 18.57 -2.37
C ALA A 547 12.55 17.85 -3.74
N PRO A 548 13.59 17.10 -4.17
CA PRO A 548 13.54 16.36 -5.44
C PRO A 548 12.42 15.30 -5.46
N ILE A 549 12.25 14.54 -4.38
CA ILE A 549 11.21 13.50 -4.28
C ILE A 549 9.82 14.15 -4.28
N LYS A 550 9.67 15.27 -3.56
CA LYS A 550 8.44 16.08 -3.56
C LYS A 550 8.14 16.66 -4.94
N ASN A 551 9.13 17.07 -5.72
CA ASN A 551 8.95 17.55 -7.08
C ASN A 551 8.36 16.45 -7.97
N PHE A 552 8.80 15.19 -7.80
CA PHE A 552 8.23 14.07 -8.53
C PHE A 552 6.76 13.85 -8.13
N ALA A 553 6.48 13.80 -6.82
CA ALA A 553 5.12 13.66 -6.30
C ALA A 553 4.19 14.78 -6.81
N SER A 554 4.67 16.03 -6.82
CA SER A 554 3.92 17.19 -7.31
C SER A 554 3.67 17.10 -8.83
N LYS A 555 4.67 16.67 -9.60
CA LYS A 555 4.53 16.49 -11.05
C LYS A 555 3.54 15.38 -11.40
N ALA A 556 3.53 14.30 -10.61
CA ALA A 556 2.60 13.19 -10.78
C ALA A 556 1.14 13.62 -10.57
N GLN A 557 0.87 14.60 -9.69
CA GLN A 557 -0.49 15.07 -9.39
C GLN A 557 -1.22 15.75 -10.55
N ASN A 558 -0.52 16.19 -11.61
CA ASN A 558 -1.16 16.66 -12.83
C ASN A 558 -1.89 15.54 -13.60
N LYS A 559 -1.72 14.28 -13.19
CA LYS A 559 -2.43 13.12 -13.71
C LYS A 559 -3.21 12.47 -12.56
N ILE A 560 -4.49 12.14 -12.77
CA ILE A 560 -5.39 11.56 -11.74
C ILE A 560 -5.05 10.07 -11.50
N TYR A 561 -3.84 9.76 -11.03
CA TYR A 561 -3.42 8.39 -10.72
C TYR A 561 -2.58 8.35 -9.44
N GLY A 562 -2.52 7.18 -8.81
CA GLY A 562 -1.61 6.95 -7.69
C GLY A 562 -0.15 7.13 -8.10
N LEU A 563 0.66 7.54 -7.13
CA LEU A 563 2.08 7.81 -7.27
C LEU A 563 2.82 6.55 -7.73
N ALA A 564 3.55 6.62 -8.83
CA ALA A 564 4.40 5.50 -9.23
C ALA A 564 5.56 5.35 -8.24
N ASP A 565 5.89 4.10 -7.87
CA ASP A 565 6.99 3.86 -6.94
C ASP A 565 8.35 3.96 -7.63
N VAL A 566 8.44 3.85 -8.95
CA VAL A 566 9.70 3.97 -9.73
C VAL A 566 9.56 4.98 -10.85
N TYR A 567 10.60 5.78 -11.03
CA TYR A 567 10.60 6.92 -11.94
C TYR A 567 12.02 7.32 -12.35
N ASP A 568 12.08 8.13 -13.40
CA ASP A 568 13.31 8.76 -13.88
C ASP A 568 13.67 10.00 -13.05
N THR A 569 14.91 10.06 -12.55
CA THR A 569 15.42 11.12 -11.66
C THR A 569 15.68 12.44 -12.35
N ILE A 570 15.82 12.46 -13.68
CA ILE A 570 16.12 13.66 -14.47
C ILE A 570 14.83 14.24 -15.04
N ALA A 571 14.03 13.40 -15.70
CA ALA A 571 12.80 13.78 -16.38
C ALA A 571 11.58 13.74 -15.46
N GLY A 572 11.60 13.03 -14.33
CA GLY A 572 10.45 12.90 -13.44
C GLY A 572 9.29 12.16 -14.09
N VAL A 573 9.59 11.17 -14.94
CA VAL A 573 8.61 10.36 -15.67
C VAL A 573 8.46 9.02 -14.95
N ALA A 574 7.22 8.63 -14.66
CA ALA A 574 6.89 7.34 -14.07
C ALA A 574 7.30 6.19 -15.00
N SER A 575 7.90 5.14 -14.44
CA SER A 575 8.20 3.94 -15.22
C SER A 575 6.91 3.15 -15.53
N PRO A 576 6.71 2.65 -16.77
CA PRO A 576 5.50 1.89 -17.11
C PRO A 576 5.36 0.59 -16.30
N GLY A 577 4.24 0.39 -15.61
CA GLY A 577 3.98 -0.80 -14.78
C GLY A 577 4.30 -0.66 -13.31
N TYR A 578 4.69 0.55 -12.89
CA TYR A 578 5.11 0.93 -11.55
C TYR A 578 4.06 1.83 -10.85
N GLY A 579 2.88 2.01 -11.45
CA GLY A 579 1.78 2.80 -10.88
C GLY A 579 0.89 1.96 -9.95
N LEU A 580 0.18 2.62 -9.02
CA LEU A 580 -0.80 2.00 -8.10
C LEU A 580 -0.27 0.87 -7.19
N ARG A 581 1.02 0.83 -6.92
CA ARG A 581 1.64 -0.18 -6.05
C ARG A 581 1.72 0.25 -4.60
N GLY A 582 1.60 -0.72 -3.69
CA GLY A 582 1.75 -0.51 -2.24
C GLY A 582 3.13 -0.06 -1.79
N ASN A 583 4.15 -0.29 -2.63
CA ASN A 583 5.56 -0.02 -2.33
C ASN A 583 5.82 1.43 -1.90
N VAL A 584 5.01 2.40 -2.32
CA VAL A 584 5.13 3.80 -1.87
C VAL A 584 5.08 3.95 -0.34
N GLY A 585 4.57 2.95 0.39
CA GLY A 585 4.67 2.86 1.86
C GLY A 585 6.10 2.87 2.41
N GLY A 586 7.12 2.61 1.58
CA GLY A 586 8.52 2.81 1.92
C GLY A 586 8.86 4.26 2.29
N SER A 587 8.02 5.23 1.93
CA SER A 587 8.15 6.61 2.40
C SER A 587 8.12 6.76 3.92
N TYR A 588 7.59 5.78 4.65
CA TYR A 588 7.55 5.79 6.12
C TYR A 588 8.90 5.41 6.77
N ALA A 589 9.96 5.15 6.00
CA ALA A 589 11.26 4.70 6.52
C ALA A 589 11.81 5.56 7.66
N LEU A 590 11.71 6.89 7.57
CA LEU A 590 12.15 7.81 8.63
C LEU A 590 11.26 7.71 9.86
N LEU A 591 9.93 7.72 9.68
CA LEU A 591 8.96 7.61 10.75
C LEU A 591 9.07 6.29 11.54
N ALA A 592 9.47 5.20 10.86
CA ALA A 592 9.65 3.91 11.51
C ALA A 592 10.83 3.87 12.51
N LEU A 593 11.77 4.82 12.43
CA LEU A 593 12.94 4.86 13.32
C LEU A 593 12.62 5.37 14.74
N GLY A 594 11.50 6.09 14.91
CA GLY A 594 11.09 6.68 16.20
C GLY A 594 11.41 8.16 16.29
#